data_AF-A0A961ITB8-F1
#
_entry.id   AF-A0A961ITB8-F1
#
_cell.length_a   1.000
_cell.length_b   1.000
_cell.length_c   1.000
_cell.angle_alpha   90.00
_cell.angle_beta   90.00
_cell.angle_gamma   90.00
#
_symmetry.space_group_name_H-M   'P 1'
#
loop_
_entity.id
_entity.type
_entity.pdbx_description
1 polymer ?
#
loop_
_entity_poly.entity_id
_entity_poly.type
_entity_poly.pdbx_seq_one_letter_code
_entity_poly.pdbx_strand_id
1 'polypeptide(L)' 'VEPDIIESADRIFCMEDHHRKFLNTRFPELFRRKKTYVLRIPDNYSYMQPELIEILLKRTGEILGKNLANGA' A
#
# COMPACT_ATOMS: atom_id res chain seq x y z
N VAL A 1 1.42 11.88 -6.46
CA VAL A 1 1.65 11.74 -5.00
C VAL A 1 2.29 13.02 -4.53
N GLU A 2 1.64 13.70 -3.59
CA GLU A 2 2.14 14.94 -2.99
C GLU A 2 2.98 14.63 -1.74
N PRO A 3 4.03 15.42 -1.44
CA PRO A 3 4.90 15.21 -0.27
C PRO A 3 4.12 15.11 1.06
N ASP A 4 3.13 15.98 1.24
CA ASP A 4 2.36 16.10 2.48
C ASP A 4 1.61 14.80 2.80
N ILE A 5 1.14 14.08 1.78
CA ILE A 5 0.48 12.77 1.94
C ILE A 5 1.46 11.73 2.48
N ILE A 6 2.72 11.77 2.03
CA ILE A 6 3.76 10.86 2.51
C ILE A 6 4.13 11.23 3.95
N GLU A 7 4.23 12.52 4.25
CA GLU A 7 4.55 13.02 5.59
C GLU A 7 3.46 12.70 6.62
N SER A 8 2.18 12.80 6.26
CA SER A 8 1.07 12.49 7.16
C SER A 8 0.79 10.99 7.30
N ALA A 9 1.28 10.15 6.38
CA ALA A 9 1.01 8.72 6.42
C ALA A 9 1.79 8.00 7.54
N ASP A 10 1.09 7.20 8.34
CA ASP A 10 1.71 6.28 9.31
C ASP A 10 2.36 5.07 8.61
N ARG A 11 1.69 4.57 7.57
CA ARG A 11 2.08 3.39 6.79
C ARG A 11 1.75 3.62 5.32
N ILE A 12 2.61 3.12 4.44
CA ILE A 12 2.44 3.22 2.99
C ILE A 12 2.34 1.81 2.43
N PHE A 13 1.32 1.54 1.62
CA PHE A 13 1.15 0.27 0.92
C PHE A 13 1.31 0.50 -0.57
N CYS A 14 2.25 -0.22 -1.18
CA CYS A 14 2.52 -0.20 -2.61
C CYS A 14 2.01 -1.52 -3.20
N MET A 15 1.28 -1.47 -4.33
CA MET A 15 0.84 -2.69 -5.02
C MET A 15 2.07 -3.52 -5.46
N GLU A 16 3.05 -2.88 -6.09
CA GLU A 16 4.23 -3.51 -6.66
C GLU A 16 5.53 -2.82 -6.24
N ASP A 17 6.67 -3.47 -6.49
CA ASP A 17 7.98 -2.94 -6.12
C ASP A 17 8.35 -1.65 -6.88
N HIS A 18 7.87 -1.52 -8.11
CA HIS A 18 8.17 -0.35 -8.93
C HIS A 18 7.52 0.94 -8.33
N HIS A 19 6.35 0.84 -7.72
CA HIS A 19 5.72 1.94 -6.97
C HIS A 19 6.58 2.39 -5.79
N ARG A 20 7.13 1.42 -5.01
CA ARG A 20 8.06 1.73 -3.91
C ARG A 20 9.31 2.43 -4.42
N LYS A 21 9.91 1.92 -5.51
CA LYS A 21 11.10 2.52 -6.13
C LYS A 21 10.82 3.95 -6.59
N PHE A 22 9.68 4.19 -7.24
CA PHE A 22 9.26 5.53 -7.64
C PHE A 22 9.21 6.50 -6.45
N LEU A 23 8.56 6.11 -5.35
CA LEU A 23 8.48 6.93 -4.14
C LEU A 23 9.84 7.17 -3.49
N ASN A 24 10.69 6.15 -3.42
CA ASN A 24 12.04 6.26 -2.87
C ASN A 24 12.95 7.18 -3.70
N THR A 25 12.82 7.14 -5.02
CA THR A 25 13.58 8.03 -5.93
C THR A 25 13.06 9.47 -5.86
N ARG A 26 11.74 9.66 -5.77
CA ARG A 26 11.12 11.00 -5.81
C ARG A 26 11.17 11.73 -4.47
N PHE A 27 11.09 10.99 -3.35
CA PHE A 27 10.98 11.54 -1.99
C PHE A 27 11.89 10.79 -0.99
N PRO A 28 13.21 10.67 -1.24
CA PRO A 28 14.11 9.80 -0.47
C PRO A 28 14.11 10.09 1.04
N GLU A 29 14.17 11.37 1.43
CA GLU A 29 14.24 11.78 2.84
C GLU A 29 12.95 11.49 3.61
N LEU A 30 11.79 11.78 3.01
CA LEU A 30 10.49 11.48 3.61
C LEU A 30 10.27 9.98 3.67
N PHE A 31 10.56 9.28 2.58
CA PHE A 31 10.26 7.86 2.43
C PHE A 31 11.11 6.96 3.32
N ARG A 32 12.38 7.31 3.57
CA ARG A 32 13.28 6.56 4.47
C ARG A 32 12.76 6.46 5.91
N ARG A 33 11.89 7.39 6.33
CA ARG A 33 11.32 7.42 7.68
C ARG A 33 9.99 6.66 7.78
N LYS A 34 9.44 6.17 6.67
CA LYS A 34 8.08 5.63 6.59
C LYS A 34 8.07 4.10 6.53
N LYS A 35 7.13 3.50 7.26
CA LYS A 35 6.88 2.05 7.19
C LYS A 35 6.15 1.74 5.88
N THR A 36 6.89 1.20 4.93
CA THR A 36 6.35 0.88 3.60
C THR A 36 6.30 -0.63 3.36
N TYR A 37 5.18 -1.08 2.82
CA TYR A 37 4.91 -2.49 2.51
C TYR A 37 4.61 -2.65 1.02
N VAL A 38 5.24 -3.64 0.38
CA VAL A 38 4.94 -4.01 -1.00
C VAL A 38 4.03 -5.23 -0.97
N LEU A 39 2.80 -5.05 -1.44
CA LEU A 39 1.79 -6.09 -1.40
C LEU A 39 2.03 -7.18 -2.43
N ARG A 40 2.77 -6.91 -3.52
CA ARG A 40 2.95 -7.80 -4.69
C ARG A 40 1.63 -8.13 -5.40
N ILE A 41 0.78 -7.12 -5.57
CA ILE A 41 -0.48 -7.22 -6.32
C ILE A 41 -0.20 -6.63 -7.71
N PRO A 42 -0.35 -7.40 -8.80
CA PRO A 42 -0.18 -6.87 -10.15
C PRO A 42 -1.32 -5.91 -10.54
N ASP A 43 -1.02 -4.94 -11.40
CA ASP A 43 -2.01 -4.01 -11.97
C ASP A 43 -2.81 -4.64 -13.13
N ASN A 44 -3.58 -5.69 -12.83
CA ASN A 44 -4.43 -6.39 -13.79
C ASN A 44 -5.90 -6.48 -13.34
N TYR A 45 -6.29 -5.61 -12.42
CA TYR A 45 -7.63 -5.56 -11.85
C TYR A 45 -8.36 -4.30 -12.29
N SER A 46 -9.67 -4.43 -12.54
CA SER A 46 -10.50 -3.26 -12.73
C SER A 46 -10.70 -2.49 -11.42
N TYR A 47 -11.01 -1.21 -11.53
CA TYR A 47 -11.38 -0.39 -10.38
C TYR A 47 -12.49 -1.07 -9.57
N MET A 48 -12.27 -1.25 -8.27
CA MET A 48 -13.21 -1.88 -7.32
C MET A 48 -13.60 -3.34 -7.65
N GLN A 49 -12.80 -4.03 -8.46
CA GLN A 49 -13.02 -5.44 -8.73
C GLN A 49 -13.05 -6.26 -7.41
N PRO A 50 -14.05 -7.14 -7.19
CA PRO A 50 -14.21 -7.86 -5.92
C PRO A 50 -12.97 -8.65 -5.48
N GLU A 51 -12.28 -9.31 -6.40
CA GLU A 51 -11.09 -10.10 -6.11
C GLU A 51 -9.92 -9.21 -5.65
N LEU A 52 -9.80 -7.99 -6.18
CA LEU A 52 -8.80 -7.02 -5.73
C LEU A 52 -9.07 -6.60 -4.28
N ILE A 53 -10.33 -6.32 -3.96
CA ILE A 53 -10.74 -5.92 -2.60
C ILE A 53 -10.41 -7.02 -1.61
N GLU A 54 -10.73 -8.28 -1.93
CA GLU A 54 -10.43 -9.42 -1.06
C GLU A 54 -8.92 -9.56 -0.79
N ILE A 55 -8.10 -9.47 -1.84
CA ILE A 55 -6.63 -9.55 -1.72
C ILE A 55 -6.09 -8.39 -0.87
N LEU A 56 -6.62 -7.17 -1.06
CA LEU A 56 -6.22 -6.00 -0.29
C LEU A 56 -6.57 -6.17 1.19
N LEU A 57 -7.81 -6.53 1.52
CA LEU A 57 -8.26 -6.73 2.90
C LEU A 57 -7.43 -7.82 3.59
N LYS A 58 -7.16 -8.93 2.90
CA LYS A 58 -6.33 -10.01 3.42
C LYS A 58 -4.90 -9.55 3.73
N ARG A 59 -4.18 -9.04 2.71
CA ARG A 59 -2.75 -8.70 2.86
C ARG A 59 -2.53 -7.52 3.80
N THR A 60 -3.38 -6.50 3.72
CA THR A 60 -3.28 -5.36 4.66
C THR A 60 -3.67 -5.78 6.06
N GLY A 61 -4.67 -6.66 6.23
CA GLY A 61 -5.06 -7.20 7.53
C GLY A 61 -3.94 -7.96 8.23
N GLU A 62 -3.26 -8.85 7.50
CA GLU A 62 -2.08 -9.59 7.98
C GLU A 62 -0.98 -8.64 8.49
N ILE A 63 -0.70 -7.56 7.75
CA ILE A 63 0.32 -6.56 8.11
C ILE A 63 -0.11 -5.68 9.30
N LEU A 64 -1.40 -5.36 9.37
CA LEU A 64 -1.96 -4.54 10.44
C LEU A 64 -2.23 -5.33 11.72
N GLY A 65 -2.17 -6.66 11.68
CA GLY A 65 -2.57 -7.53 12.78
C GLY A 65 -4.08 -7.48 13.05
N LYS A 66 -4.88 -7.22 12.01
CA LYS A 66 -6.34 -7.10 12.09
C LYS A 66 -7.00 -8.01 11.07
N ASN A 67 -8.12 -8.62 11.40
CA ASN A 67 -8.96 -9.26 10.40
C ASN A 67 -9.86 -8.20 9.75
N LEU A 68 -9.50 -7.76 8.55
CA LEU A 68 -10.24 -6.74 7.79
C LEU A 68 -11.29 -7.32 6.84
N ALA A 69 -11.29 -8.64 6.63
CA ALA A 69 -12.23 -9.31 5.74
C ALA A 69 -13.62 -9.50 6.39
N ASN A 70 -13.75 -9.26 7.69
CA ASN A 70 -14.98 -9.42 8.46
C ASN A 70 -15.68 -8.07 8.69
N GLY A 71 -15.93 -7.31 7.62
CA GLY A 71 -16.79 -6.12 7.64
C GLY A 71 -18.10 -6.43 6.96
N ALA A 72 -19.08 -6.92 7.71
CA ALA A 72 -20.50 -6.80 7.41
C ALA A 72 -21.03 -5.52 8.07
#